data_AF-A0A950TL34-F1
#
_entry.id   AF-A0A950TL34-F1
#
_cell.length_a   1.000
_cell.length_b   1.000
_cell.length_c   1.000
_cell.angle_alpha   90.00
_cell.angle_beta   90.00
_cell.angle_gamma   90.00
#
_symmetry.space_group_name_H-M   'P 1'
#
loop_
_entity.id
_entity.type
_entity.pdbx_description
1 polymer ?
#
loop_
_entity_poly.entity_id
_entity_poly.type
_entity_poly.pdbx_seq_one_letter_code
_entity_poly.pdbx_strand_id
1 'polypeptide(L)'
;MGRVVAWIEKQPAAAFALFCAVHIVIWTLLPSVLYPNLPLDLNEALTYGPEWQLGYDKLPPLPWWLVEIVYRAIGHDTAYYALAQIAVITAFVLVWLTALPLVRGTGALVALLIVDGLHYFHYTAAKFNHDVIQLPFWALAGYAFHRALRDGRLHL
;
A
#
# COMPACT_ATOMS: atom_id res chain seq x y z
N MET A 1 0.53 -32.90 -3.75
CA MET A 1 0.37 -31.49 -3.28
C MET A 1 1.34 -31.24 -2.14
N GLY A 2 2.14 -30.18 -2.17
CA GLY A 2 3.12 -29.89 -1.11
C GLY A 2 2.46 -29.45 0.20
N ARG A 3 3.08 -29.75 1.36
CA ARG A 3 2.60 -29.36 2.70
C ARG A 3 2.22 -27.88 2.82
N VAL A 4 2.94 -27.00 2.12
CA VAL A 4 2.70 -25.56 2.09
C VAL A 4 1.36 -25.22 1.44
N VAL A 5 1.07 -25.80 0.28
CA VAL A 5 -0.19 -25.55 -0.45
C VAL A 5 -1.39 -25.96 0.40
N ALA A 6 -1.31 -27.14 1.03
CA ALA A 6 -2.37 -27.62 1.93
C ALA A 6 -2.58 -26.69 3.14
N TRP A 7 -1.53 -26.06 3.66
CA TRP A 7 -1.65 -25.07 4.73
C TRP A 7 -2.31 -23.77 4.24
N ILE A 8 -1.91 -23.26 3.07
CA ILE A 8 -2.51 -22.05 2.46
C ILE A 8 -4.01 -22.25 2.22
N GLU A 9 -4.40 -23.41 1.69
CA GLU A 9 -5.81 -23.74 1.46
C GLU A 9 -6.62 -23.81 2.76
N LYS A 10 -6.02 -24.36 3.83
CA LYS A 10 -6.66 -24.48 5.14
C LYS A 10 -6.74 -23.14 5.89
N GLN A 11 -5.75 -22.27 5.75
CA GLN A 11 -5.62 -21.02 6.50
C GLN A 11 -5.25 -19.83 5.60
N PRO A 12 -6.12 -19.43 4.66
CA PRO A 12 -5.79 -18.40 3.68
C PRO A 12 -5.58 -17.02 4.31
N ALA A 13 -6.26 -16.71 5.42
CA ALA A 13 -6.04 -15.46 6.15
C ALA A 13 -4.66 -15.40 6.84
N ALA A 14 -4.16 -16.53 7.35
CA ALA A 14 -2.82 -16.58 7.94
C ALA A 14 -1.74 -16.46 6.86
N ALA A 15 -1.96 -17.08 5.70
CA ALA A 15 -1.09 -16.90 4.53
C ALA A 15 -1.07 -15.45 4.04
N PHE A 16 -2.22 -14.78 4.02
CA PHE A 16 -2.32 -13.36 3.69
C PHE A 16 -1.54 -12.48 4.69
N ALA A 17 -1.72 -12.71 6.00
CA ALA A 17 -0.99 -11.96 7.02
C ALA A 17 0.53 -12.16 6.92
N LEU A 18 0.98 -13.40 6.65
CA LEU A 18 2.38 -13.71 6.41
C LEU A 18 2.91 -13.00 5.17
N PHE A 19 2.14 -13.00 4.07
CA PHE A 19 2.50 -12.27 2.85
C PHE A 19 2.69 -10.78 3.14
N CYS A 20 1.75 -10.12 3.81
CA CYS A 20 1.87 -8.70 4.18
C CYS A 20 3.09 -8.44 5.08
N ALA A 21 3.36 -9.30 6.06
CA ALA A 21 4.51 -9.16 6.94
C ALA A 21 5.84 -9.27 6.16
N VAL A 22 5.95 -10.26 5.28
CA VAL A 22 7.12 -10.42 4.40
C VAL A 22 7.26 -9.21 3.46
N HIS A 23 6.16 -8.74 2.88
CA HIS A 23 6.14 -7.59 1.99
C HIS A 23 6.62 -6.31 2.69
N ILE A 24 6.12 -6.01 3.90
CA ILE A 24 6.58 -4.88 4.71
C ILE A 24 8.08 -4.98 4.96
N VAL A 25 8.56 -6.15 5.41
CA VAL A 25 9.98 -6.34 5.74
C VAL A 25 10.85 -6.16 4.50
N ILE A 26 10.53 -6.84 3.39
CA ILE A 26 11.33 -6.77 2.17
C ILE A 26 11.36 -5.34 1.64
N TRP A 27 10.20 -4.72 1.43
CA TRP A 27 10.12 -3.43 0.75
C TRP A 27 10.39 -2.22 1.65
N THR A 28 10.57 -2.42 2.95
CA THR A 28 11.16 -1.42 3.85
C THR A 28 12.68 -1.56 3.88
N LEU A 29 13.20 -2.77 4.06
CA LEU A 29 14.64 -2.99 4.26
C LEU A 29 15.44 -2.92 2.97
N LEU A 30 14.91 -3.45 1.87
CA LEU A 30 15.61 -3.50 0.59
C LEU A 30 15.99 -2.10 0.08
N PRO A 31 15.07 -1.11 -0.02
CA PRO A 31 15.48 0.26 -0.37
C PRO A 31 16.37 0.90 0.70
N SER A 32 16.15 0.61 1.99
CA SER A 32 17.01 1.16 3.07
C SER A 32 18.48 0.75 2.95
N VAL A 33 18.76 -0.44 2.42
CA VAL A 33 20.13 -0.96 2.29
C VAL A 33 20.72 -0.64 0.91
N LEU A 34 19.89 -0.65 -0.14
CA LEU A 34 20.37 -0.57 -1.51
C LEU A 34 20.36 0.85 -2.09
N TYR A 35 19.53 1.77 -1.58
CA TYR A 35 19.47 3.13 -2.11
C TYR A 35 20.51 4.00 -1.40
N PRO A 36 21.51 4.52 -2.13
CA PRO A 36 22.52 5.40 -1.53
C PRO A 36 21.98 6.80 -1.24
N ASN A 37 20.86 7.18 -1.87
CA ASN A 37 20.19 8.46 -1.71
C ASN A 37 18.68 8.26 -1.79
N LEU A 38 17.92 9.18 -1.22
CA LEU A 38 16.47 9.21 -1.36
C LEU A 38 16.06 9.39 -2.83
N PRO A 39 15.00 8.68 -3.28
CA PRO A 39 14.34 8.95 -4.55
C PRO A 39 13.95 10.42 -4.72
N LEU A 40 13.93 10.89 -5.97
CA LEU A 40 13.60 12.28 -6.30
C LEU A 40 12.30 12.77 -5.64
N ASP A 41 11.22 11.98 -5.71
CA ASP A 41 9.92 12.36 -5.14
C ASP A 41 9.97 12.58 -3.62
N LEU A 42 10.82 11.84 -2.90
CA LEU A 42 11.03 12.03 -1.46
C LEU A 42 11.85 13.30 -1.17
N ASN A 43 12.84 13.62 -1.99
CA ASN A 43 13.58 14.88 -1.85
C ASN A 43 12.67 16.10 -2.12
N GLU A 44 11.80 16.01 -3.13
CA GLU A 44 10.76 17.02 -3.36
C GLU A 44 9.83 17.12 -2.16
N ALA A 45 9.39 15.99 -1.60
CA ALA A 45 8.53 15.97 -0.43
C ALA A 45 9.16 16.61 0.81
N LEU A 46 10.46 16.43 1.03
CA LEU A 46 11.19 17.10 2.12
C LEU A 46 11.42 18.59 1.87
N THR A 47 11.35 19.03 0.61
CA THR A 47 11.44 20.45 0.24
C THR A 47 10.09 21.14 0.37
N TYR A 48 9.01 20.53 -0.12
CA TYR A 48 7.66 21.11 -0.09
C TYR A 48 6.93 20.87 1.23
N GLY A 49 7.16 19.74 1.90
CA GLY A 49 6.45 19.33 3.11
C GLY A 49 6.38 20.39 4.22
N PRO A 50 7.49 21.08 4.56
CA PRO A 50 7.50 22.12 5.58
C PRO A 50 6.62 23.35 5.29
N GLU A 51 6.18 23.55 4.04
CA GLU A 51 5.38 24.70 3.63
C GLU A 51 3.89 24.56 4.00
N TRP A 52 3.40 23.35 4.26
CA TRP A 52 2.02 23.06 4.66
C TRP A 52 0.94 23.70 3.75
N GLN A 53 1.24 23.91 2.46
CA GLN A 53 0.29 24.55 1.54
C GLN A 53 -0.87 23.60 1.22
N LEU A 54 -2.06 24.17 1.07
CA LEU A 54 -3.28 23.43 0.70
C LEU A 54 -3.30 22.98 -0.77
N GLY A 55 -2.42 23.56 -1.59
CA GLY A 55 -2.23 23.18 -2.98
C GLY A 55 -0.91 23.75 -3.50
N TYR A 56 -0.24 22.98 -4.35
CA TYR A 56 0.99 23.38 -5.02
C TYR A 56 0.80 23.25 -6.52
N ASP A 57 1.68 23.87 -7.30
CA ASP A 57 1.59 23.92 -8.76
C ASP A 57 1.67 22.54 -9.43
N LYS A 58 2.30 21.56 -8.76
CA LYS A 58 2.50 20.20 -9.31
C LYS A 58 1.31 19.30 -9.01
N LEU A 59 1.04 19.02 -7.72
CA LEU A 59 0.14 17.95 -7.28
C LEU A 59 -0.46 18.23 -5.87
N PRO A 60 -1.54 17.53 -5.46
CA PRO A 60 -2.17 17.69 -4.15
C PRO A 60 -1.21 17.39 -2.98
N PRO A 61 -1.38 18.05 -1.82
CA PRO A 61 -0.31 18.17 -0.83
C PRO A 61 -0.12 16.94 0.10
N LEU A 62 -1.05 15.99 0.08
CA LEU A 62 -1.11 14.90 1.06
C LEU A 62 0.19 14.09 1.21
N PRO A 63 0.85 13.57 0.14
CA PRO A 63 2.07 12.80 0.32
C PRO A 63 3.20 13.62 0.95
N TRP A 64 3.31 14.90 0.60
CA TRP A 64 4.32 15.80 1.17
C TRP A 64 4.07 16.10 2.65
N TRP A 65 2.82 16.33 3.04
CA TRP A 65 2.46 16.47 4.45
C TRP A 65 2.79 15.22 5.25
N LEU A 66 2.48 14.03 4.73
CA LEU A 66 2.78 12.77 5.41
C LEU A 66 4.29 12.53 5.56
N VAL A 67 5.07 12.82 4.52
CA VAL A 67 6.54 12.75 4.58
C VAL A 67 7.08 13.71 5.64
N GLU A 68 6.58 14.95 5.71
CA GLU A 68 7.01 15.92 6.72
C GLU A 68 6.65 15.48 8.15
N ILE A 69 5.45 14.93 8.36
CA ILE A 69 5.06 14.37 9.66
C ILE A 69 6.03 13.26 10.07
N VAL A 70 6.32 12.33 9.17
CA VAL A 70 7.23 11.21 9.42
C VAL A 70 8.66 11.68 9.65
N TYR A 71 9.12 12.68 8.90
CA TYR A 71 10.42 13.31 9.09
C TYR A 71 10.54 13.89 10.49
N ARG A 72 9.57 14.72 10.92
CA ARG A 72 9.58 15.34 12.26
C ARG A 72 9.47 14.32 13.40
N ALA A 73 8.77 13.21 13.17
CA ALA A 73 8.54 12.20 14.20
C ALA A 73 9.70 11.21 14.36
N ILE A 74 10.35 10.81 13.26
CA ILE A 74 11.34 9.71 13.24
C ILE A 74 12.71 10.18 12.76
N GLY A 75 12.77 11.03 11.73
CA GLY A 75 14.03 11.61 11.25
C GLY A 75 15.00 10.63 10.58
N HIS A 76 14.50 9.51 10.03
CA HIS A 76 15.33 8.49 9.38
C HIS A 76 14.71 7.99 8.07
N ASP A 77 15.51 7.84 7.01
CA ASP A 77 15.06 7.54 5.65
C ASP A 77 14.21 6.26 5.54
N THR A 78 14.59 5.22 6.29
CA THR A 78 13.81 3.97 6.40
C THR A 78 12.33 4.19 6.75
N ALA A 79 12.01 5.26 7.48
CA ALA A 79 10.64 5.58 7.86
C ALA A 79 9.76 5.92 6.65
N TYR A 80 10.31 6.50 5.58
CA TYR A 80 9.56 6.80 4.36
C TYR A 80 9.19 5.53 3.59
N TYR A 81 10.08 4.54 3.58
CA TYR A 81 9.78 3.24 2.97
C TYR A 81 8.74 2.48 3.79
N ALA A 82 8.81 2.54 5.13
CA ALA A 82 7.77 1.99 6.00
C ALA A 82 6.42 2.69 5.78
N LEU A 83 6.42 4.02 5.61
CA LEU A 83 5.22 4.80 5.27
C LEU A 83 4.60 4.34 3.94
N ALA A 84 5.42 4.10 2.92
CA ALA A 84 4.95 3.50 1.67
C ALA A 84 4.32 2.12 1.87
N GLN A 85 4.94 1.28 2.70
CA GLN A 85 4.39 -0.03 3.02
C GLN A 85 3.04 0.06 3.73
N ILE A 86 2.82 1.05 4.60
CA ILE A 86 1.51 1.28 5.21
C ILE A 86 0.44 1.54 4.13
N ALA A 87 0.73 2.38 3.13
CA ALA A 87 -0.21 2.65 2.04
C ALA A 87 -0.50 1.39 1.20
N VAL A 88 0.54 0.66 0.80
CA VAL A 88 0.44 -0.59 0.02
C VAL A 88 -0.36 -1.66 0.77
N ILE A 89 -0.02 -1.93 2.04
CA ILE A 89 -0.71 -2.95 2.83
C ILE A 89 -2.17 -2.56 3.09
N THR A 90 -2.45 -1.27 3.30
CA THR A 90 -3.83 -0.79 3.42
C THR A 90 -4.63 -1.10 2.14
N ALA A 91 -4.04 -0.86 0.97
CA ALA A 91 -4.66 -1.23 -0.31
C ALA A 91 -4.86 -2.75 -0.43
N PHE A 92 -3.86 -3.57 -0.08
CA PHE A 92 -4.00 -5.03 -0.08
C PHE A 92 -5.10 -5.54 0.85
N VAL A 93 -5.23 -4.99 2.06
CA VAL A 93 -6.31 -5.36 2.99
C VAL A 93 -7.67 -5.06 2.36
N LEU A 94 -7.84 -3.91 1.72
CA LEU A 94 -9.09 -3.53 1.07
C LEU A 94 -9.40 -4.42 -0.14
N VAL A 95 -8.39 -4.77 -0.95
CA VAL A 95 -8.52 -5.73 -2.06
C VAL A 95 -8.88 -7.11 -1.55
N TRP A 96 -8.21 -7.59 -0.50
CA TRP A 96 -8.51 -8.86 0.17
C TRP A 96 -9.96 -8.94 0.64
N LEU A 97 -10.42 -7.91 1.35
CA LEU A 97 -11.80 -7.82 1.85
C LEU A 97 -12.83 -7.76 0.72
N THR A 98 -12.47 -7.15 -0.41
CA THR A 98 -13.31 -7.10 -1.61
C THR A 98 -13.37 -8.46 -2.31
N ALA A 99 -12.25 -9.16 -2.41
CA ALA A 99 -12.12 -10.43 -3.11
C ALA A 99 -12.70 -11.63 -2.34
N LEU A 100 -12.57 -11.64 -1.01
CA LEU A 100 -13.10 -12.70 -0.13
C LEU A 100 -14.53 -13.14 -0.46
N PRO A 101 -15.51 -12.22 -0.58
CA PRO A 101 -16.88 -12.59 -0.90
C PRO A 101 -17.11 -12.96 -2.38
N LEU A 102 -16.16 -12.71 -3.28
CA LEU A 102 -16.25 -13.00 -4.72
C LEU A 102 -15.67 -14.37 -5.08
N VAL A 103 -14.48 -14.67 -4.57
CA VAL A 103 -13.69 -15.84 -4.98
C VAL A 103 -13.31 -16.77 -3.82
N ARG A 104 -13.49 -16.31 -2.57
CA ARG A 104 -13.22 -17.03 -1.30
C ARG A 104 -11.75 -17.43 -1.11
N GLY A 105 -11.34 -17.52 0.16
CA GLY A 105 -10.10 -18.16 0.61
C GLY A 105 -8.87 -17.95 -0.29
N THR A 106 -8.40 -19.02 -0.93
CA THR A 106 -7.24 -19.01 -1.81
C THR A 106 -7.42 -18.18 -3.07
N GLY A 107 -8.63 -18.08 -3.62
CA GLY A 107 -8.91 -17.20 -4.77
C GLY A 107 -8.64 -15.73 -4.44
N ALA A 108 -8.92 -15.32 -3.20
CA ALA A 108 -8.61 -13.96 -2.75
C ALA A 108 -7.09 -13.73 -2.64
N LEU A 109 -6.32 -14.77 -2.27
CA LEU A 109 -4.84 -14.70 -2.28
C LEU A 109 -4.31 -14.55 -3.70
N VAL A 110 -4.86 -15.31 -4.65
CA VAL A 110 -4.48 -15.22 -6.06
C VAL A 110 -4.76 -13.82 -6.61
N ALA A 111 -5.93 -13.25 -6.33
CA ALA A 111 -6.25 -11.88 -6.71
C ALA A 111 -5.22 -10.88 -6.15
N LEU A 112 -4.79 -11.07 -4.91
CA LEU A 112 -3.83 -10.22 -4.25
C LEU A 112 -2.42 -10.34 -4.86
N LEU A 113 -1.97 -11.55 -5.19
CA LEU A 113 -0.71 -11.79 -5.89
C LEU A 113 -0.69 -11.20 -7.31
N ILE A 114 -1.85 -11.17 -7.98
CA ILE A 114 -1.98 -10.48 -9.28
C ILE A 114 -1.80 -8.97 -9.09
N VAL A 115 -2.42 -8.39 -8.06
CA VAL A 115 -2.27 -6.95 -7.75
C VAL A 115 -0.85 -6.61 -7.30
N ASP A 116 -0.21 -7.47 -6.51
CA ASP A 116 1.20 -7.34 -6.11
C ASP A 116 2.16 -7.33 -7.30
N GLY A 117 1.80 -8.02 -8.40
CA GLY A 117 2.57 -7.98 -9.64
C GLY A 117 2.55 -6.63 -10.36
N LEU A 118 1.71 -5.68 -9.93
CA LEU A 118 1.66 -4.34 -10.49
C LEU A 118 2.80 -3.47 -9.93
N HIS A 119 3.43 -2.71 -10.81
CA HIS A 119 4.65 -1.96 -10.55
C HIS A 119 4.66 -1.12 -9.25
N TYR A 120 3.54 -0.44 -8.98
CA TYR A 120 3.40 0.48 -7.84
C TYR A 120 3.17 -0.17 -6.48
N PHE A 121 2.90 -1.48 -6.43
CA PHE A 121 2.73 -2.18 -5.17
C PHE A 121 4.06 -2.62 -4.55
N HIS A 122 5.17 -2.55 -5.29
CA HIS A 122 6.46 -3.06 -4.85
C HIS A 122 7.63 -2.08 -5.08
N TYR A 123 8.53 -2.38 -6.01
CA TYR A 123 9.70 -1.59 -6.41
C TYR A 123 9.51 -0.06 -6.42
N THR A 124 8.46 0.49 -7.04
CA THR A 124 8.26 1.95 -7.06
C THR A 124 7.55 2.51 -5.84
N ALA A 125 7.02 1.66 -4.95
CA ALA A 125 6.42 2.11 -3.70
C ALA A 125 7.42 2.91 -2.85
N ALA A 126 8.72 2.56 -2.93
CA ALA A 126 9.80 3.25 -2.21
C ALA A 126 9.91 4.76 -2.50
N LYS A 127 9.29 5.25 -3.58
CA LYS A 127 9.25 6.69 -3.91
C LYS A 127 8.25 7.47 -3.04
N PHE A 128 7.29 6.78 -2.42
CA PHE A 128 6.15 7.35 -1.71
C PHE A 128 5.59 8.63 -2.34
N ASN A 129 5.28 8.55 -3.63
CA ASN A 129 4.76 9.68 -4.38
C ASN A 129 3.21 9.63 -4.42
N HIS A 130 2.62 10.51 -5.23
CA HIS A 130 1.19 10.61 -5.44
C HIS A 130 0.56 9.31 -5.93
N ASP A 131 1.29 8.50 -6.71
CA ASP A 131 0.81 7.21 -7.20
C ASP A 131 0.70 6.17 -6.09
N VAL A 132 1.59 6.23 -5.10
CA VAL A 132 1.60 5.28 -3.97
C VAL A 132 0.51 5.65 -2.97
N ILE A 133 0.39 6.93 -2.62
CA ILE A 133 -0.61 7.36 -1.64
C ILE A 133 -2.05 7.21 -2.16
N GLN A 134 -2.29 7.24 -3.48
CA GLN A 134 -3.63 7.02 -4.03
C GLN A 134 -4.10 5.56 -3.96
N LEU A 135 -3.20 4.58 -3.84
CA LEU A 135 -3.53 3.14 -3.81
C LEU A 135 -4.61 2.79 -2.78
N PRO A 136 -4.49 3.16 -1.49
CA PRO A 136 -5.52 2.87 -0.51
C PRO A 136 -6.85 3.56 -0.81
N PHE A 137 -6.85 4.74 -1.44
CA PHE A 137 -8.09 5.45 -1.79
C PHE A 137 -8.83 4.76 -2.95
N TRP A 138 -8.11 4.31 -3.98
CA TRP A 138 -8.71 3.53 -5.06
C TRP A 138 -9.22 2.18 -4.58
N ALA A 139 -8.46 1.49 -3.74
CA ALA A 139 -8.89 0.24 -3.13
C ALA A 139 -10.12 0.46 -2.22
N LEU A 140 -10.16 1.57 -1.49
CA LEU A 140 -11.30 1.93 -0.63
C LEU A 140 -12.54 2.26 -1.46
N ALA A 141 -12.39 3.01 -2.55
CA ALA A 141 -13.48 3.34 -3.46
C ALA A 141 -14.09 2.06 -4.06
N GLY A 142 -13.24 1.14 -4.54
CA GLY A 142 -13.68 -0.17 -5.05
C GLY A 142 -14.39 -1.01 -3.98
N TYR A 143 -13.81 -1.08 -2.78
CA TYR A 143 -14.41 -1.78 -1.65
C TYR A 143 -15.77 -1.20 -1.25
N ALA A 144 -15.86 0.12 -1.11
CA ALA A 144 -17.08 0.82 -0.72
C ALA A 144 -18.17 0.66 -1.77
N PHE A 145 -17.83 0.78 -3.05
CA PHE A 145 -18.76 0.55 -4.16
C PHE A 145 -19.29 -0.88 -4.17
N HIS A 146 -18.41 -1.88 -4.09
CA HIS A 146 -18.80 -3.29 -4.04
C HIS A 146 -19.70 -3.58 -2.83
N ARG A 147 -19.40 -2.98 -1.67
CA ARG A 147 -20.23 -3.13 -0.46
C ARG A 147 -21.59 -2.47 -0.60
N ALA A 148 -21.66 -1.26 -1.18
CA ALA A 148 -22.92 -0.57 -1.41
C ALA A 148 -23.84 -1.37 -2.35
N LEU A 149 -23.29 -1.99 -3.40
CA LEU A 149 -24.02 -2.88 -4.29
C LEU A 149 -24.56 -4.12 -3.55
N ARG A 150 -23.74 -4.76 -2.72
CA ARG A 150 -24.15 -5.97 -1.98
C ARG A 150 -25.18 -5.71 -0.89
N ASP A 151 -25.05 -4.60 -0.19
CA ASP A 151 -25.92 -4.24 0.93
C ASP A 151 -27.23 -3.56 0.46
N GLY A 152 -27.42 -3.38 -0.86
CA GLY A 152 -28.59 -2.70 -1.44
C GLY A 152 -28.67 -1.21 -1.08
N ARG A 153 -27.53 -0.57 -0.77
CA ARG A 153 -27.44 0.83 -0.30
C ARG A 153 -27.12 1.82 -1.41
N LEU A 154 -27.01 1.34 -2.65
CA LEU A 154 -26.80 2.20 -3.80
C LEU A 154 -28.15 2.77 -4.25
N HIS A 155 -28.40 4.05 -3.92
CA HIS A 155 -29.54 4.79 -4.44
C HIS A 155 -29.09 5.49 -5.74
N LEU A 156 -29.42 4.88 -6.88
CA LEU A 156 -29.23 5.45 -8.22
C LEU A 156 -30.48 6.17 -8.69
#